data_AF-A0A1T5IVC9-F1
#
_entry.id   AF-A0A1T5IVC9-F1
#
_cell.length_a   1.000
_cell.length_b   1.000
_cell.length_c   1.000
_cell.angle_alpha   90.00
_cell.angle_beta   90.00
_cell.angle_gamma   90.00
#
_symmetry.space_group_name_H-M   'P 1'
#
loop_
_entity.id
_entity.type
_entity.pdbx_description
1 polymer ?
#
loop_
_entity_poly.entity_id
_entity_poly.type
_entity_poly.pdbx_seq_one_letter_code
_entity_poly.pdbx_strand_id
1 'polypeptide(L)' 'MATPLLLPMLEWARKLRYPTLFKLTAALFIFSILLPPGLDPIPFLDELVFGLGTILLANWKRRKDPEPPAIESGSRLR' A
#
# COMPACT_ATOMS: atom_id res chain seq x y z
N MET A 1 7.17 11.89 -12.81
CA MET A 1 7.57 11.31 -14.11
C MET A 1 7.76 9.83 -13.82
N ALA A 2 6.77 8.98 -14.11
CA ALA A 2 6.84 7.60 -13.66
C ALA A 2 7.95 6.87 -14.43
N THR A 3 9.05 6.58 -13.74
CA THR A 3 10.11 5.77 -14.32
C THR A 3 9.61 4.34 -14.49
N PRO A 4 9.88 3.69 -15.63
CA PRO A 4 9.39 2.36 -15.93
C PRO A 4 9.83 1.29 -14.90
N LEU A 5 10.84 1.61 -14.09
CA LEU A 5 11.37 0.77 -13.01
C LEU A 5 10.54 0.84 -11.70
N LEU A 6 9.81 1.92 -11.45
CA LEU A 6 8.99 2.06 -10.22
C LEU A 6 7.68 1.28 -10.30
N LEU A 7 7.13 1.15 -11.51
CA LEU A 7 5.86 0.45 -11.76
C LEU A 7 5.84 -1.01 -11.25
N PRO A 8 6.83 -1.87 -11.54
CA PRO A 8 6.83 -3.23 -10.99
C PRO A 8 6.95 -3.26 -9.47
N MET A 9 7.67 -2.30 -8.86
CA MET A 9 7.78 -2.17 -7.41
C MET A 9 6.46 -1.78 -6.75
N LEU A 10 5.71 -0.84 -7.35
CA LEU A 10 4.39 -0.42 -6.88
C LEU A 10 3.34 -1.52 -7.04
N GLU A 11 3.38 -2.27 -8.14
CA GLU A 11 2.50 -3.44 -8.35
C GLU A 11 2.80 -4.57 -7.35
N TRP A 12 4.07 -4.80 -7.03
CA TRP A 12 4.44 -5.69 -5.93
C TRP A 12 3.93 -5.14 -4.59
N ALA A 13 4.11 -3.85 -4.31
CA ALA A 13 3.68 -3.21 -3.08
C ALA A 13 2.18 -3.34 -2.83
N ARG A 14 1.35 -3.28 -3.89
CA ARG A 14 -0.10 -3.45 -3.82
C ARG A 14 -0.52 -4.84 -3.30
N LYS A 15 0.33 -5.86 -3.44
CA LYS A 15 0.07 -7.22 -2.96
C LYS A 15 0.39 -7.41 -1.46
N LEU A 16 1.09 -6.46 -0.82
CA LEU A 16 1.43 -6.59 0.60
C LEU A 16 0.22 -6.34 1.51
N ARG A 17 0.17 -7.09 2.62
CA ARG A 17 -0.84 -6.87 3.67
C ARG A 17 -0.65 -5.51 4.33
N TYR A 18 -1.78 -4.95 4.77
CA TYR A 18 -1.89 -3.60 5.36
C TYR A 18 -0.85 -3.26 6.46
N PRO A 19 -0.52 -4.14 7.43
CA PRO A 19 0.50 -3.78 8.43
C PRO A 19 1.92 -3.73 7.85
N THR A 20 2.24 -4.54 6.83
CA THR A 20 3.57 -4.56 6.23
C THR A 20 3.77 -3.37 5.31
N LEU A 21 2.77 -3.04 4.49
CA LEU A 21 2.81 -1.87 3.62
C LEU A 21 3.00 -0.59 4.44
N PHE A 22 2.25 -0.43 5.53
CA PHE A 22 2.38 0.73 6.43
C PHE A 22 3.80 0.86 7.00
N LYS A 23 4.38 -0.24 7.52
CA LYS A 23 5.73 -0.24 8.09
C LYS A 23 6.79 0.11 7.07
N LEU A 24 6.69 -0.44 5.85
CA LEU A 24 7.61 -0.13 4.77
C LEU A 24 7.54 1.35 4.39
N THR A 25 6.34 1.88 4.14
CA THR A 25 6.15 3.30 3.81
C THR A 25 6.69 4.20 4.92
N ALA A 26 6.36 3.91 6.18
CA ALA A 26 6.81 4.71 7.32
C ALA A 26 8.33 4.64 7.52
N ALA A 27 8.94 3.46 7.39
CA ALA A 27 10.38 3.32 7.46
C ALA A 27 11.06 4.14 6.35
N LEU A 28 10.62 3.96 5.10
CA LEU A 28 11.19 4.68 3.95
C LEU A 28 11.06 6.20 4.10
N PHE A 29 9.91 6.69 4.60
CA PHE A 29 9.67 8.11 4.85
C PHE A 29 10.55 8.67 5.99
N ILE A 30 10.72 7.91 7.07
CA ILE A 30 11.62 8.31 8.15
C ILE A 30 13.06 8.35 7.64
N PHE A 31 13.49 7.34 6.89
CA PHE A 31 14.80 7.33 6.26
C PHE A 31 14.97 8.54 5.34
N SER A 32 14.00 8.85 4.46
CA SER A 32 14.14 9.99 3.54
C SER A 32 14.28 11.34 4.28
N ILE A 33 13.69 11.50 5.47
CA ILE A 33 13.82 12.70 6.29
C ILE A 33 15.13 12.72 7.11
N LEU A 34 15.54 11.58 7.64
CA LEU A 34 16.73 11.47 8.51
C LEU A 34 18.04 11.37 7.74
N LEU A 35 18.00 11.03 6.45
CA LEU A 35 19.18 11.06 5.60
C LEU A 35 19.70 12.51 5.49
N PRO A 36 20.99 12.76 5.75
CA PRO A 36 21.56 14.08 5.57
C PRO A 36 21.43 14.56 4.11
N PRO A 37 21.21 15.87 3.87
CA PRO A 37 21.14 16.41 2.53
C PRO A 37 22.47 16.14 1.79
N GLY A 38 22.39 15.39 0.69
CA GLY A 38 23.55 14.96 -0.10
C GLY A 38 23.92 13.47 0.04
N LEU A 39 23.28 12.74 0.97
CA LEU A 39 23.45 11.30 1.10
C LEU A 39 22.41 10.48 0.35
N ASP A 40 21.48 11.10 -0.36
CA ASP A 40 20.44 10.39 -1.11
C ASP A 40 21.01 9.81 -2.41
N PRO A 41 21.39 8.52 -2.45
CA PRO A 41 22.00 7.90 -3.62
C PRO A 41 20.93 7.32 -4.55
N ILE A 42 19.65 7.40 -4.16
CA ILE A 42 18.55 6.66 -4.78
C ILE A 42 17.71 7.67 -5.56
N PRO A 43 17.89 7.76 -6.89
CA PRO A 43 17.00 8.57 -7.69
C PRO A 43 15.57 8.03 -7.55
N PHE A 44 14.60 8.95 -7.49
CA PHE A 44 13.16 8.66 -7.39
C PHE A 44 12.68 8.09 -6.04
N LEU A 45 13.48 8.18 -4.97
CA LEU A 45 13.06 7.78 -3.62
C LEU A 45 11.76 8.48 -3.21
N ASP A 46 11.67 9.79 -3.41
CA ASP A 46 10.47 10.56 -3.07
C ASP A 46 9.23 10.08 -3.84
N GLU A 47 9.36 9.76 -5.13
CA GLU A 47 8.26 9.25 -5.97
C GLU A 47 7.79 7.87 -5.48
N LEU A 48 8.72 7.01 -5.05
CA LEU A 48 8.41 5.71 -4.45
C LEU A 48 7.68 5.89 -3.11
N VAL A 49 8.18 6.76 -2.24
CA VAL A 49 7.57 7.06 -0.94
C VAL A 49 6.15 7.60 -1.14
N PHE A 50 5.95 8.53 -2.08
CA PHE A 50 4.64 9.06 -2.43
C PHE A 50 3.71 7.99 -3.02
N GLY A 51 4.23 7.16 -3.92
CA GLY A 51 3.46 6.07 -4.54
C GLY A 51 3.01 5.02 -3.51
N LEU A 52 3.90 4.61 -2.61
CA LEU A 52 3.59 3.71 -1.50
C LEU A 52 2.59 4.33 -0.52
N GLY A 53 2.72 5.63 -0.22
CA GLY A 53 1.76 6.39 0.59
C GLY A 53 0.37 6.44 -0.05
N THR A 54 0.31 6.62 -1.36
CA THR A 54 -0.97 6.62 -2.11
C THR A 54 -1.65 5.25 -2.07
N ILE A 55 -0.90 4.16 -2.26
CA ILE A 55 -1.44 2.79 -2.15
C ILE A 55 -1.92 2.51 -0.72
N LEU A 56 -1.17 2.95 0.29
CA LEU A 56 -1.55 2.82 1.69
C LEU A 56 -2.88 3.53 1.97
N LEU A 57 -3.02 4.79 1.51
CA LEU A 57 -4.24 5.58 1.70
C LEU A 57 -5.43 4.96 0.95
N ALA A 58 -5.22 4.50 -0.28
CA ALA A 58 -6.24 3.82 -1.08
C ALA A 58 -6.77 2.54 -0.39
N ASN A 59 -5.90 1.80 0.28
CA ASN A 59 -6.27 0.58 0.98
C ASN A 59 -6.97 0.85 2.33
N TRP A 60 -6.87 2.06 2.91
CA TRP A 60 -7.40 2.39 4.25
C TRP A 60 -8.91 2.13 4.36
N LYS A 61 -9.65 2.41 3.29
CA LYS A 61 -11.11 2.31 3.29
C LYS A 61 -11.64 0.89 3.05
N ARG A 62 -10.81 -0.07 2.64
CA ARG A 62 -11.26 -1.40 2.19
C ARG A 62 -11.59 -2.38 3.33
N ARG A 63 -11.51 -1.98 4.60
CA ARG A 63 -11.78 -2.87 5.76
C ARG A 63 -13.26 -3.17 6.02
N LYS A 64 -14.16 -2.82 5.11
CA LYS A 64 -15.57 -3.23 5.13
C LYS A 64 -15.95 -3.75 3.76
N ASP A 65 -15.42 -4.91 3.38
CA ASP A 65 -16.19 -5.74 2.45
C ASP A 65 -17.38 -6.25 3.25
N PRO A 66 -18.63 -5.93 2.85
CA PRO A 66 -19.79 -6.51 3.47
C PRO A 66 -19.70 -8.02 3.26
N GLU A 67 -19.75 -8.76 4.37
CA GLU A 67 -19.92 -10.20 4.36
C GLU A 67 -21.07 -10.52 3.39
N PRO A 68 -20.87 -11.45 2.42
CA PRO A 68 -21.94 -11.80 1.49
C PRO A 68 -23.18 -12.15 2.31
N PRO A 69 -24.39 -11.66 1.94
CA PRO A 69 -25.58 -11.97 2.72
C PRO A 69 -25.66 -13.48 2.85
N ALA A 70 -25.66 -13.97 4.08
CA ALA A 70 -25.82 -15.37 4.40
C ALA A 70 -27.09 -15.83 3.69
N ILE A 71 -26.92 -16.56 2.59
CA ILE A 71 -28.03 -17.09 1.81
C ILE A 71 -28.75 -18.02 2.77
N GLU A 72 -29.92 -17.58 3.21
CA GLU A 72 -30.82 -18.24 4.15
C GLU A 72 -31.20 -19.61 3.58
N SER A 73 -30.31 -20.58 3.80
CA SER A 73 -30.55 -22.01 3.56
C SER A 73 -31.46 -22.50 4.68
N GLY A 74 -32.75 -22.13 4.62
CA GLY A 74 -33.66 -22.40 5.74
C GLY A 74 -35.16 -22.38 5.47
N SER A 75 -35.63 -22.15 4.24
CA SER A 75 -37.08 -22.19 3.96
C SER A 75 -37.44 -23.08 2.76
N ARG A 76 -36.98 -24.34 2.85
CA ARG A 76 -37.67 -25.49 2.24
C ARG A 76 -38.02 -26.41 3.38
N LEU A 77 -39.29 -26.79 3.47
CA LEU A 77 -39.90 -27.68 4.47
C LEU A 77 -40.42 -26.97 5.73
N ARG A 78 -41.63 -26.39 5.64
CA ARG A 78 -42.79 -26.79 6.44
C ARG A 78 -44.07 -26.13 5.93
#